data_AF-A0A7X0B1G6-F1
#
_entry.id   AF-A0A7X0B1G6-F1
#
_cell.length_a   1.000
_cell.length_b   1.000
_cell.length_c   1.000
_cell.angle_alpha   90.00
_cell.angle_beta   90.00
_cell.angle_gamma   90.00
#
_symmetry.space_group_name_H-M   'P 1'
#
loop_
_entity.id
_entity.type
_entity.pdbx_description
1 polymer ?
#
loop_
_entity_poly.entity_id
_entity_poly.type
_entity_poly.pdbx_seq_one_letter_code
_entity_poly.pdbx_strand_id
1 'polypeptide(L)' 'MMVHHEPRLNDLLEDPVVRLVMERDGVYRDDVLNMMRAVARKAAPAKAAVPKTAAPEPALGHA' A
#
# COMPACT_ATOMS: atom_id res chain seq x y z
N MET A 1 29.02 -6.83 -4.99
CA MET A 1 27.99 -7.23 -4.01
C MET A 1 26.65 -7.15 -4.73
N MET A 2 26.01 -8.28 -5.02
CA MET A 2 24.64 -8.26 -5.57
C MET A 2 23.70 -7.89 -4.42
N VAL A 3 23.08 -6.72 -4.52
CA VAL A 3 22.08 -6.27 -3.55
C VAL A 3 20.85 -7.12 -3.80
N HIS A 4 20.59 -8.11 -2.94
CA HIS A 4 19.37 -8.90 -2.98
C HIS A 4 18.22 -8.04 -2.47
N HIS A 5 17.62 -7.24 -3.35
CA HIS A 5 16.36 -6.59 -3.05
C HIS A 5 15.28 -7.65 -2.94
N GLU A 6 14.54 -7.64 -1.84
CA GLU A 6 13.32 -8.43 -1.73
C GLU A 6 12.37 -8.00 -2.85
N PRO A 7 11.88 -8.95 -3.67
CA PRO A 7 10.99 -8.62 -4.77
C PRO A 7 9.68 -8.09 -4.21
N ARG A 8 9.19 -7.00 -4.80
CA ARG A 8 7.86 -6.49 -4.48
C ARG A 8 6.83 -7.41 -5.08
N LEU A 9 5.61 -7.31 -4.56
CA LEU A 9 4.47 -8.03 -5.12
C LEU A 9 4.30 -7.75 -6.63
N ASN A 10 4.52 -6.51 -7.07
CA ASN A 10 4.39 -6.19 -8.49
C ASN A 10 5.42 -6.92 -9.35
N ASP A 11 6.65 -7.06 -8.86
CA ASP A 11 7.73 -7.77 -9.56
C ASP A 11 7.37 -9.26 -9.72
N LEU A 12 6.77 -9.87 -8.69
CA LEU A 12 6.27 -11.25 -8.75
C LEU A 12 5.10 -11.42 -9.71
N LEU A 13 4.17 -10.47 -9.77
CA LEU A 13 3.01 -10.56 -10.66
C LEU A 13 3.34 -10.29 -12.13
N GLU A 14 4.48 -9.66 -12.40
CA GLU A 14 5.01 -9.44 -13.75
C GLU A 14 5.90 -10.59 -14.23
N ASP A 15 6.34 -11.47 -13.32
CA ASP A 15 7.13 -12.65 -13.65
C ASP A 15 6.35 -13.62 -14.58
N PRO A 16 6.95 -14.06 -15.69
CA PRO A 16 6.26 -14.89 -16.68
C PRO A 16 5.90 -16.29 -16.16
N VAL A 17 6.69 -16.87 -15.25
CA VAL A 17 6.40 -18.17 -14.64
C VAL A 17 5.23 -18.04 -13.69
N VAL A 18 5.23 -17.00 -12.87
CA VAL A 18 4.11 -16.71 -11.96
C VAL A 18 2.82 -16.47 -12.74
N ARG A 19 2.88 -15.67 -13.82
CA ARG A 19 1.72 -15.44 -14.70
C ARG A 19 1.17 -16.74 -15.30
N LEU A 20 2.04 -17.64 -15.75
CA LEU A 20 1.61 -18.92 -16.30
C LEU A 20 0.87 -19.78 -15.25
N VAL A 21 1.38 -19.83 -14.02
CA VAL A 21 0.74 -20.56 -12.92
C VAL A 21 -0.60 -19.92 -12.53
N MET A 22 -0.65 -18.58 -12.48
CA MET A 22 -1.87 -17.82 -12.23
C MET A 22 -2.94 -18.11 -13.27
N GLU A 23 -2.60 -18.09 -14.57
CA GLU A 23 -3.52 -18.41 -15.66
C GLU A 23 -4.04 -19.86 -15.57
N ARG A 24 -3.17 -20.83 -15.26
CA ARG A 24 -3.56 -22.23 -15.02
C ARG A 24 -4.60 -22.36 -13.91
N ASP A 25 -4.45 -21.57 -12.84
CA ASP A 25 -5.28 -21.64 -11.65
C ASP A 25 -6.47 -20.65 -11.70
N GLY A 26 -6.65 -19.92 -12.80
CA GLY A 26 -7.72 -18.94 -12.97
C GLY A 26 -7.60 -17.71 -12.07
N VAL A 27 -6.39 -17.37 -11.64
CA VAL A 27 -6.09 -16.22 -10.77
C VAL A 27 -5.69 -15.03 -11.63
N TYR A 28 -6.37 -13.89 -11.45
CA TYR A 28 -6.06 -12.67 -12.19
C TYR A 28 -5.32 -11.64 -11.33
N ARG A 29 -4.45 -10.87 -11.98
CA ARG A 29 -3.63 -9.82 -11.33
C ARG A 29 -4.48 -8.85 -10.52
N ASP A 30 -5.59 -8.39 -11.08
CA ASP A 30 -6.45 -7.40 -10.42
C ASP A 30 -7.11 -7.95 -9.16
N ASP A 31 -7.49 -9.23 -9.16
CA ASP A 31 -8.06 -9.89 -7.98
C ASP A 31 -7.05 -9.95 -6.83
N VAL A 32 -5.79 -10.31 -7.14
CA VAL A 32 -4.71 -10.34 -6.14
C VAL A 32 -4.46 -8.94 -5.58
N LEU A 33 -4.39 -7.91 -6.43
CA LEU A 33 -4.17 -6.54 -5.99
C LEU A 33 -5.33 -6.01 -5.14
N ASN A 34 -6.57 -6.32 -5.53
CA ASN A 34 -7.76 -5.93 -4.78
C ASN A 34 -7.82 -6.63 -3.42
N MET A 35 -7.49 -7.93 -3.38
CA MET A 35 -7.40 -8.70 -2.15
C MET A 35 -6.33 -8.11 -1.20
N MET A 36 -5.13 -7.82 -1.71
CA MET A 36 -4.06 -7.23 -0.90
C MET A 36 -4.45 -5.86 -0.34
N ARG A 37 -5.13 -5.02 -1.13
CA ARG A 37 -5.69 -3.75 -0.63
C ARG A 37 -6.77 -3.95 0.44
N ALA A 38 -7.59 -4.99 0.31
CA ALA A 38 -8.60 -5.30 1.32
C ALA A 38 -7.97 -5.79 2.62
N VAL A 39 -6.95 -6.66 2.53
CA VAL A 39 -6.17 -7.14 3.69
C VAL A 39 -5.44 -5.98 4.35
N ALA A 40 -4.74 -5.12 3.60
CA ALA A 40 -4.04 -3.96 4.16
C ALA A 40 -5.00 -3.02 4.93
N ARG A 41 -6.22 -2.81 4.40
CA ARG A 41 -7.25 -2.02 5.08
C ARG A 41 -7.76 -2.66 6.37
N LYS A 42 -7.86 -3.99 6.41
CA LYS A 42 -8.27 -4.74 7.61
C LYS A 42 -7.15 -4.90 8.64
N ALA A 43 -5.91 -5.00 8.17
CA ALA A 43 -4.71 -5.18 8.99
C ALA A 43 -4.12 -3.86 9.50
N ALA A 44 -4.57 -2.72 8.97
CA ALA A 44 -4.18 -1.41 9.49
C ALA A 44 -4.63 -1.30 10.96
N PRO A 45 -3.70 -1.12 11.93
CA PRO A 45 -4.10 -0.77 13.27
C PRO A 45 -4.86 0.55 13.21
N ALA A 46 -5.93 0.66 14.00
CA ALA A 46 -6.75 1.86 14.12
C ALA A 46 -5.93 3.04 14.71
N LYS A 47 -5.03 3.64 13.93
CA LYS A 47 -4.31 4.87 14.28
C LYS A 47 -3.61 5.46 13.07
N ALA A 48 -4.32 6.34 12.36
CA ALA A 48 -3.76 7.56 11.74
C ALA A 48 -4.91 8.40 11.12
N ALA A 49 -5.92 8.73 11.91
CA ALA A 49 -6.72 9.92 11.66
C ALA A 49 -6.37 10.92 12.76
N VAL A 50 -5.19 11.55 12.65
CA VAL A 50 -4.95 12.81 13.34
C VAL A 50 -5.39 13.88 12.34
N PRO A 51 -6.57 14.51 12.50
CA PRO A 51 -6.86 15.71 11.75
C PRO A 51 -5.80 16.74 12.14
N LYS A 52 -5.06 17.22 11.14
CA LYS A 52 -4.16 18.36 11.29
C LYS A 52 -5.02 19.60 11.51
N THR A 53 -5.45 19.83 12.76
CA THR A 53 -5.96 21.13 13.20
C THR A 53 -4.76 22.05 13.30
N ALA A 54 -4.37 22.63 12.16
CA ALA A 54 -3.41 23.71 12.11
C ALA A 54 -4.16 25.02 12.40
N ALA A 55 -4.12 25.48 13.64
CA ALA A 55 -4.26 26.88 13.98
C ALA A 55 -3.59 27.14 15.34
N PRO A 56 -2.37 27.67 15.37
CA PRO A 56 -1.93 28.50 16.47
C PRO A 56 -2.28 29.96 16.16
N GLU A 57 -3.17 30.53 16.96
CA GLU A 57 -3.21 31.98 17.19
C GLU A 57 -1.82 32.46 17.63
N PRO A 58 -1.42 33.66 17.18
CA PRO A 58 -0.74 34.57 18.07
C PRO A 58 -1.48 35.91 18.14
N ALA A 59 -1.78 36.31 19.38
CA ALA A 59 -2.10 37.67 19.75
C ALA A 59 -0.98 38.64 19.35
N LEU A 60 -1.35 39.82 18.81
CA LEU A 60 -0.78 41.15 19.13
C LEU A 60 -1.29 42.18 18.12
N GLY A 61 -1.91 43.25 18.63
CA GLY A 61 -2.34 44.40 17.85
C GLY A 61 -2.79 45.53 18.77
N HIS A 62 -1.84 46.30 19.27
CA HIS A 62 -2.06 47.60 19.87
C HIS A 62 -2.54 48.60 18.81
N ALA A 63 -3.62 49.33 19.11
CA ALA A 63 -3.84 50.73 18.74
C ALA A 63 -5.03 51.27 19.55
#